data_AF-A0A6P9B1E8-F1
#
_entry.id   AF-A0A6P9B1E8-F1
#
_cell.length_a   1.000
_cell.length_b   1.000
_cell.length_c   1.000
_cell.angle_alpha   90.00
_cell.angle_beta   90.00
_cell.angle_gamma   90.00
#
_symmetry.space_group_name_H-M   'P 1'
#
loop_
_entity.id
_entity.type
_entity.pdbx_description
1 polymer ?
#
loop_
_entity_poly.entity_id
_entity_poly.type
_entity_poly.pdbx_seq_one_letter_code
_entity_poly.pdbx_strand_id
1 'polypeptide(L)'
;VEVGKPTHFTVFTKGAGKAKLDVHFAGATKGEVVRDFEIIDNHDYSYTVKYTAVQQGNMAVTVTYGGDAIPKSPFPVYVAPPLDLGKVKVQGLNN
;
A
#
# COMPACT_ATOMS: atom_id res chain seq x y z
N VAL A 1 0.66 -0.10 -7.59
CA VAL A 1 1.22 -1.26 -6.85
C VAL A 1 1.06 -2.49 -7.74
N GLU A 2 1.93 -3.49 -7.65
CA GLU A 2 1.78 -4.75 -8.40
C GLU A 2 1.47 -5.89 -7.43
N VAL A 3 0.56 -6.78 -7.80
CA VAL A 3 0.18 -7.92 -6.96
C VAL A 3 1.39 -8.85 -6.74
N GLY A 4 1.54 -9.33 -5.51
CA GLY A 4 2.62 -10.23 -5.11
C GLY A 4 3.99 -9.57 -4.92
N LYS A 5 4.15 -8.27 -5.23
CA LYS A 5 5.41 -7.54 -5.00
C LYS A 5 5.34 -6.74 -3.68
N PRO A 6 6.34 -6.87 -2.79
CA PRO A 6 6.42 -6.05 -1.58
C PRO A 6 6.46 -4.56 -1.92
N THR A 7 5.73 -3.75 -1.14
CA THR A 7 5.72 -2.30 -1.29
C THR A 7 5.53 -1.62 0.07
N HIS A 8 5.59 -0.29 0.10
CA HIS A 8 5.39 0.49 1.31
C HIS A 8 4.86 1.90 1.03
N PHE A 9 4.35 2.55 2.07
CA PHE A 9 4.14 4.00 2.12
C PHE A 9 4.57 4.54 3.49
N THR A 10 4.76 5.86 3.55
CA THR A 10 5.18 6.55 4.79
C THR A 10 4.07 7.45 5.29
N VAL A 11 3.84 7.44 6.61
CA VAL A 11 2.90 8.33 7.30
C VAL A 11 3.70 9.29 8.18
N PHE A 12 3.59 10.59 7.90
CA PHE A 12 4.22 11.64 8.71
C PHE A 12 3.23 12.13 9.78
N THR A 13 3.69 12.21 11.03
CA THR A 13 2.86 12.54 12.21
C THR A 13 3.35 13.78 12.96
N LYS A 14 4.33 14.51 12.40
CA LYS A 14 4.86 15.75 12.99
C LYS A 14 3.73 16.76 13.21
N GLY A 15 3.56 17.17 14.46
CA GLY A 15 2.52 18.13 14.87
C GLY A 15 1.14 17.51 15.16
N ALA A 16 0.94 16.21 14.96
CA ALA A 16 -0.32 15.52 15.26
C ALA A 16 -0.43 15.07 16.74
N GLY A 17 0.60 15.29 17.54
CA GLY A 17 0.70 14.77 18.91
C GLY A 17 1.21 13.32 18.94
N LYS A 18 1.17 12.70 20.12
CA LYS A 18 1.53 11.28 20.31
C LYS A 18 0.27 10.44 20.35
N ALA A 19 0.07 9.61 19.35
CA ALA A 19 -1.03 8.63 19.30
C ALA A 19 -0.62 7.37 18.54
N LYS A 20 -1.50 6.36 18.55
CA LYS A 20 -1.30 5.09 17.84
C LYS A 20 -1.69 5.22 16.37
N LEU A 21 -0.84 4.71 15.48
CA LEU A 21 -1.16 4.54 14.06
C LEU A 21 -1.82 3.18 13.83
N ASP A 22 -2.92 3.18 13.09
CA ASP A 22 -3.63 1.97 12.65
C ASP A 22 -3.93 2.06 11.14
N VAL A 23 -3.82 0.94 10.44
CA VAL A 23 -4.03 0.84 8.98
C VAL A 23 -4.89 -0.38 8.67
N HIS A 24 -5.90 -0.18 7.82
CA HIS A 24 -6.79 -1.22 7.35
C HIS A 24 -6.85 -1.26 5.82
N PHE A 25 -6.88 -2.46 5.25
CA PHE A 25 -6.95 -2.69 3.81
C PHE A 25 -8.28 -3.37 3.46
N ALA A 26 -9.00 -2.79 2.51
CA ALA A 26 -10.23 -3.37 1.96
C ALA A 26 -10.06 -3.61 0.46
N GLY A 27 -10.22 -4.86 0.03
CA GLY A 27 -10.22 -5.27 -1.38
C GLY A 27 -11.63 -5.41 -1.94
N ALA A 28 -11.74 -5.57 -3.26
CA ALA A 28 -13.03 -5.79 -3.92
C ALA A 28 -13.65 -7.17 -3.64
N THR A 29 -12.82 -8.15 -3.24
CA THR A 29 -13.28 -9.51 -2.95
C THR A 29 -13.04 -9.90 -1.49
N LYS A 30 -13.89 -10.78 -0.97
CA LYS A 30 -13.73 -11.33 0.39
C LYS A 30 -12.46 -12.18 0.47
N GLY A 31 -11.71 -12.03 1.55
CA GLY A 31 -10.50 -12.80 1.81
C GLY A 31 -9.35 -11.92 2.28
N GLU A 32 -8.16 -12.50 2.32
CA GLU A 32 -6.92 -11.77 2.59
C GLU A 32 -6.66 -10.76 1.47
N VAL A 33 -6.41 -9.50 1.82
CA VAL A 33 -6.18 -8.39 0.86
C VAL A 33 -4.69 -8.09 0.72
N VAL A 34 -3.96 -8.20 1.83
CA VAL A 34 -2.50 -8.03 1.91
C VAL A 34 -1.91 -9.08 2.83
N ARG A 35 -0.63 -9.40 2.63
CA ARG A 35 0.21 -10.19 3.54
C ARG A 35 1.50 -9.42 3.90
N ASP A 36 2.34 -10.00 4.74
CA ASP A 36 3.63 -9.41 5.17
C ASP A 36 3.45 -7.98 5.73
N PHE A 37 2.31 -7.72 6.37
CA PHE A 37 1.93 -6.39 6.83
C PHE A 37 2.69 -6.02 8.10
N GLU A 38 3.33 -4.85 8.08
CA GLU A 38 4.10 -4.32 9.20
C GLU A 38 3.99 -2.80 9.26
N ILE A 39 3.87 -2.26 10.46
CA ILE A 39 4.03 -0.83 10.74
C ILE A 39 5.32 -0.65 11.54
N ILE A 40 6.25 0.12 11.01
CA ILE A 40 7.55 0.42 11.62
C ILE A 40 7.54 1.88 12.07
N ASP A 41 7.80 2.14 13.35
CA ASP A 41 8.09 3.49 13.84
C ASP A 41 9.55 3.84 13.52
N ASN A 42 9.77 4.88 12.72
CA ASN A 42 11.11 5.32 12.33
C ASN A 42 11.75 6.23 13.39
N HIS A 43 11.03 6.56 14.47
CA HIS A 43 11.47 7.42 15.57
C HIS A 43 11.86 8.86 15.16
N ASP A 44 11.35 9.32 14.02
CA ASP A 44 11.59 10.66 13.46
C ASP A 44 10.26 11.39 13.13
N TYR A 45 9.18 11.04 13.84
CA TYR A 45 7.80 11.44 13.54
C TYR A 45 7.26 10.89 12.21
N SER A 46 7.80 9.76 11.74
CA SER A 46 7.23 9.02 10.62
C SER A 46 7.10 7.53 10.92
N TYR A 47 6.14 6.91 10.25
CA TYR A 47 5.94 5.46 10.26
C TYR A 47 6.05 4.91 8.85
N THR A 48 6.75 3.79 8.68
CA THR A 48 6.79 3.04 7.42
C THR A 48 5.79 1.90 7.49
N VAL A 49 4.83 1.89 6.56
CA VAL A 49 3.83 0.82 6.45
C VAL A 49 4.22 -0.07 5.27
N LYS A 50 4.62 -1.31 5.56
CA LYS A 50 4.98 -2.32 4.56
C LYS A 50 3.85 -3.31 4.35
N TYR A 51 3.66 -3.76 3.12
CA TYR A 51 2.71 -4.82 2.79
C TYR A 51 3.01 -5.41 1.41
N THR A 52 2.48 -6.62 1.17
CA THR A 52 2.42 -7.25 -0.15
C THR A 52 0.95 -7.43 -0.52
N ALA A 53 0.48 -6.77 -1.59
CA ALA A 53 -0.89 -6.94 -2.06
C ALA A 53 -1.09 -8.36 -2.64
N VAL A 54 -2.18 -9.04 -2.26
CA VAL A 54 -2.49 -10.41 -2.75
C VAL A 54 -3.65 -10.43 -3.75
N GLN A 55 -4.45 -9.37 -3.81
CA GLN A 55 -5.53 -9.20 -4.78
C GLN A 55 -5.20 -8.09 -5.79
N GLN A 56 -5.53 -8.32 -7.06
CA GLN A 56 -5.48 -7.29 -8.10
C GLN A 56 -6.76 -6.43 -8.09
N GLY A 57 -6.68 -5.24 -8.69
CA GLY A 57 -7.80 -4.30 -8.81
C GLY A 57 -7.77 -3.19 -7.78
N ASN A 58 -8.94 -2.57 -7.54
CA ASN A 58 -9.06 -1.45 -6.62
C ASN A 58 -9.04 -1.93 -5.16
N MET A 59 -8.19 -1.29 -4.37
CA MET A 59 -8.05 -1.48 -2.93
C MET A 59 -8.22 -0.14 -2.23
N ALA A 60 -8.87 -0.12 -1.06
CA ALA A 60 -8.95 1.05 -0.20
C ALA A 60 -8.04 0.87 1.01
N VAL A 61 -7.18 1.86 1.27
CA VAL A 61 -6.31 1.91 2.45
C VAL A 61 -6.84 2.96 3.41
N THR A 62 -7.34 2.51 4.55
CA THR A 62 -7.80 3.39 5.63
C THR A 62 -6.68 3.56 6.62
N VAL A 63 -6.31 4.82 6.89
CA VAL A 63 -5.29 5.18 7.89
C VAL A 63 -5.94 6.01 8.98
N THR A 64 -5.74 5.61 10.24
CA THR A 64 -6.23 6.31 11.42
C THR A 64 -5.08 6.60 12.39
N TYR A 65 -5.14 7.75 13.07
CA TYR A 65 -4.17 8.13 14.10
C TYR A 65 -4.92 8.54 15.38
N GLY A 66 -4.71 7.81 16.47
CA GLY A 66 -5.44 8.03 17.72
C GLY A 66 -6.93 7.66 17.66
N GLY A 67 -7.33 6.86 16.68
CA GLY A 67 -8.73 6.49 16.42
C GLY A 67 -9.42 7.34 15.36
N ASP A 68 -8.86 8.50 15.01
CA ASP A 68 -9.44 9.40 14.00
C ASP A 68 -8.83 9.15 12.63
N ALA A 69 -9.65 9.21 11.58
CA ALA A 69 -9.18 9.10 10.21
C ALA A 69 -8.31 10.30 9.83
N ILE A 70 -7.15 10.05 9.22
CA ILE A 70 -6.30 11.13 8.72
C ILE A 70 -6.95 11.79 7.49
N PRO A 71 -6.59 13.05 7.15
CA PRO A 71 -7.10 13.69 5.95
C PRO A 71 -6.91 12.84 4.69
N LYS A 72 -7.95 12.76 3.86
CA LYS A 72 -8.02 11.97 2.61
C LYS A 72 -8.09 10.45 2.79
N SER A 73 -8.10 9.93 4.01
CA SER A 73 -8.45 8.53 4.28
C SER A 73 -9.95 8.32 4.02
N PRO A 74 -10.36 7.24 3.33
CA PRO A 74 -9.54 6.18 2.76
C PRO A 74 -8.88 6.54 1.42
N PHE A 75 -7.67 6.02 1.19
CA PHE A 75 -6.92 6.21 -0.05
C PHE A 75 -7.23 5.09 -1.06
N PRO A 76 -7.69 5.43 -2.28
CA PRO A 76 -7.83 4.44 -3.35
C PRO A 76 -6.46 4.07 -3.93
N VAL A 77 -6.18 2.77 -4.00
CA VAL A 77 -4.95 2.20 -4.56
C VAL A 77 -5.32 1.21 -5.65
N TYR A 78 -4.74 1.36 -6.84
CA TYR A 78 -4.85 0.38 -7.90
C TYR A 78 -3.70 -0.63 -7.84
N VAL A 79 -4.05 -1.91 -7.73
CA VAL A 79 -3.12 -3.04 -7.76
C VAL A 79 -3.15 -3.69 -9.14
N ALA A 80 -2.05 -3.52 -9.87
CA ALA A 80 -1.88 -4.08 -11.20
C ALA A 80 -1.65 -5.60 -11.15
N PRO A 81 -2.06 -6.34 -12.20
CA PRO A 81 -1.69 -7.75 -12.38
C PRO A 81 -0.16 -7.92 -12.48
N PRO A 82 0.37 -9.14 -12.29
CA PRO A 82 1.80 -9.40 -12.46
C PRO A 82 2.24 -9.06 -13.88
N LEU A 83 3.40 -8.43 -14.02
CA LEU A 83 3.95 -8.14 -15.34
C LEU A 83 4.50 -9.42 -15.99
N ASP A 84 3.88 -9.85 -17.09
CA ASP A 84 4.36 -10.97 -17.91
C ASP A 84 5.18 -10.43 -19.09
N LEU A 85 6.50 -10.39 -18.91
CA LEU A 85 7.44 -9.94 -19.94
C LEU A 85 7.48 -10.87 -21.17
N GLY A 86 7.04 -12.13 -21.07
CA GLY A 86 6.97 -13.06 -22.20
C GLY A 86 5.91 -12.67 -23.24
N LYS A 87 4.95 -11.82 -22.85
CA LYS A 87 3.94 -11.24 -23.75
C LYS A 87 4.38 -9.92 -24.37
N VAL A 88 5.53 -9.38 -23.97
CA VAL A 88 6.09 -8.14 -24.52
C VAL A 88 6.99 -8.49 -25.70
N LYS A 89 6.57 -8.12 -26.91
CA LYS A 89 7.42 -8.18 -28.11
C LYS A 89 7.88 -6.78 -28.47
N VAL A 90 9.19 -6.59 -28.60
CA VAL A 90 9.81 -5.37 -29.13
C VAL A 90 10.33 -5.67 -30.53
N GLN A 91 9.99 -4.85 -31.52
CA GLN A 91 10.50 -4.94 -32.89
C GLN A 91 11.19 -3.62 -33.26
N GLY A 92 12.22 -3.67 -34.12
CA GLY A 92 12.92 -2.47 -34.63
C GLY A 92 14.31 -2.18 -34.03
N LEU A 93 14.97 -3.16 -33.41
CA LEU A 93 16.34 -3.02 -32.87
C LEU A 93 17.47 -3.20 -33.92
N ASN A 94 17.13 -3.29 -35.21
CA ASN A 94 18.12 -3.53 -36.25
C ASN A 94 18.57 -2.19 -36.84
N ASN A 95 19.86 -1.86 -36.68
CA ASN A 95 20.56 -0.77 -37.36
C ASN A 95 21.50 -1.35 -38.42
#